data_AF-A0A4R2PCN9-F1
#
_entry.id   AF-A0A4R2PCN9-F1
#
_cell.length_a   1.000
_cell.length_b   1.000
_cell.length_c   1.000
_cell.angle_alpha   90.00
_cell.angle_beta   90.00
_cell.angle_gamma   90.00
#
_symmetry.space_group_name_H-M   'P 1'
#
loop_
_entity.id
_entity.type
_entity.pdbx_description
1 polymer ?
#
loop_
_entity_poly.entity_id
_entity_poly.type
_entity_poly.pdbx_seq_one_letter_code
_entity_poly.pdbx_strand_id
1 'polypeptide(L)'
;MAFYLVLAVLALLAAPPLWAVSRGRPRLRAGLDALSLTALAGLLLLTVLPHTVMEAGVAVLPALVAGLALPSWAEHRFAHVEGRLHGAILAFAALAMVLHAGADGMALSLAGHGDGVVDTLAASVVLHRLPTGLALWWLIRPAFGQRIAWGVLVALAAVTVLGAGWGTALPLLHSPVRAYFEAAMVGMLLHVMVHPIEDHAHHALPAPLADCWGARLGTLAGLGLVAALSLVHGPGEDDGALWWTAAMVAPLLLVACAVAVALDMTERRQGGDRRMLSSLDRVAPWLLASLVMLSVLPVQDWRWLAALPAGPAVHWPALAVLLALMTVSLLHQGIRGFLHHLLPGGGHSHAHGSAAGDGHHHDHGRAPDDPDHPPHG
;
A
#
# COMPACT_ATOMS: atom_id res chain seq x y z
N MET A 1 22.76 10.26 15.87
CA MET A 1 21.43 10.04 16.49
C MET A 1 20.51 11.26 16.42
N ALA A 2 20.76 12.32 17.19
CA ALA A 2 19.80 13.44 17.36
C ALA A 2 19.38 14.12 16.05
N PHE A 3 20.31 14.30 15.10
CA PHE A 3 20.03 14.85 13.78
C PHE A 3 18.98 14.02 13.00
N TYR A 4 19.19 12.71 12.88
CA TYR A 4 18.26 11.80 12.19
C TYR A 4 16.92 11.69 12.90
N LEU A 5 16.91 11.70 14.24
CA LEU A 5 15.67 11.69 15.02
C LEU A 5 14.82 12.94 14.71
N VAL A 6 15.44 14.12 14.70
CA VAL A 6 14.76 15.37 14.32
C VAL A 6 14.23 15.26 12.89
N LEU A 7 15.03 14.78 11.96
CA LEU A 7 14.63 14.65 10.56
C LEU A 7 13.46 13.65 10.38
N ALA A 8 13.46 12.53 11.11
CA ALA A 8 12.39 11.53 11.09
C ALA A 8 11.08 12.10 11.64
N VAL A 9 11.15 12.86 12.74
CA VAL A 9 9.98 13.55 13.31
C VAL A 9 9.46 14.63 12.35
N LEU A 10 10.35 15.41 11.74
CA LEU A 10 9.95 16.40 10.74
C LEU A 10 9.31 15.76 9.50
N ALA A 11 9.87 14.65 9.01
CA ALA A 11 9.30 13.89 7.90
C ALA A 11 7.89 13.35 8.23
N LEU A 12 7.68 12.83 9.43
CA LEU A 12 6.38 12.39 9.93
C LEU A 12 5.37 13.55 10.02
N LEU A 13 5.79 14.68 10.60
CA LEU A 13 4.95 15.87 10.79
C LEU A 13 4.80 16.73 9.53
N ALA A 14 5.43 16.35 8.41
CA ALA A 14 5.23 17.00 7.12
C ALA A 14 3.85 16.68 6.51
N ALA A 15 3.15 15.64 6.97
CA ALA A 15 1.87 15.23 6.38
C ALA A 15 0.76 16.29 6.48
N PRO A 16 0.47 16.92 7.64
CA PRO A 16 -0.51 17.99 7.75
C PRO A 16 -0.26 19.21 6.84
N PRO A 17 0.95 19.81 6.77
CA PRO A 17 1.20 20.92 5.87
C PRO A 17 1.13 20.51 4.39
N LEU A 18 1.67 19.34 4.02
CA LEU A 18 1.53 18.81 2.66
C LEU A 18 0.06 18.65 2.27
N TRP A 19 -0.77 18.15 3.19
CA TRP A 19 -2.19 18.05 2.95
C TRP A 19 -2.85 19.43 2.79
N ALA A 20 -2.52 20.40 3.64
CA ALA A 20 -3.06 21.77 3.54
C ALA A 20 -2.75 22.41 2.17
N VAL A 21 -1.51 22.25 1.69
CA VAL A 21 -1.07 22.72 0.36
C VAL A 21 -1.78 21.97 -0.78
N SER A 22 -2.10 20.69 -0.58
CA SER A 22 -2.77 19.86 -1.59
C SER A 22 -4.29 20.09 -1.70
N ARG A 23 -4.95 20.70 -0.71
CA ARG A 23 -6.42 20.84 -0.64
C ARG A 23 -7.04 21.45 -1.90
N GLY A 24 -6.40 22.47 -2.48
CA GLY A 24 -6.87 23.15 -3.70
C GLY A 24 -6.30 22.59 -5.01
N ARG A 25 -5.50 21.51 -4.96
CA ARG A 25 -4.72 21.01 -6.09
C ARG A 25 -5.00 19.52 -6.31
N PRO A 26 -6.05 19.14 -7.04
CA PRO A 26 -6.47 17.74 -7.18
C PRO A 26 -5.36 16.84 -7.74
N ARG A 27 -4.55 17.34 -8.68
CA ARG A 27 -3.40 16.61 -9.22
C ARG A 27 -2.32 16.32 -8.18
N LEU A 28 -1.99 17.29 -7.34
CA LEU A 28 -1.01 17.13 -6.26
C LEU A 28 -1.54 16.16 -5.21
N ARG A 29 -2.82 16.27 -4.85
CA ARG A 29 -3.45 15.34 -3.91
C ARG A 29 -3.42 13.89 -4.42
N ALA A 30 -3.80 13.68 -5.68
CA ALA A 30 -3.75 12.35 -6.32
C ALA A 30 -2.30 11.81 -6.38
N GLY A 31 -1.32 12.67 -6.66
CA GLY A 31 0.09 12.28 -6.67
C GLY A 31 0.63 11.91 -5.30
N LEU A 32 0.32 12.70 -4.25
CA LEU A 32 0.78 12.38 -2.91
C LEU A 32 0.08 11.11 -2.35
N ASP A 33 -1.20 10.89 -2.67
CA ASP A 33 -1.92 9.64 -2.33
C ASP A 33 -1.25 8.43 -3.00
N ALA A 34 -1.04 8.49 -4.32
CA ALA A 34 -0.38 7.43 -5.07
C ALA A 34 1.07 7.19 -4.59
N LEU A 35 1.82 8.23 -4.27
CA LEU A 35 3.16 8.13 -3.67
C LEU A 35 3.08 7.37 -2.35
N SER A 36 2.21 7.81 -1.44
CA SER A 36 2.10 7.22 -0.10
C SER A 36 1.71 5.74 -0.15
N LEU A 37 0.72 5.39 -0.97
CA LEU A 37 0.23 4.02 -1.11
C LEU A 37 1.25 3.13 -1.81
N THR A 38 1.90 3.62 -2.87
CA THR A 38 2.93 2.86 -3.58
C THR A 38 4.15 2.62 -2.67
N ALA A 39 4.60 3.66 -1.96
CA ALA A 39 5.71 3.53 -1.03
C ALA A 39 5.37 2.60 0.14
N LEU A 40 4.19 2.74 0.76
CA LEU A 40 3.77 1.89 1.87
C LEU A 40 3.64 0.42 1.43
N ALA A 41 3.00 0.14 0.28
CA ALA A 41 2.88 -1.22 -0.23
C ALA A 41 4.25 -1.82 -0.54
N GLY A 42 5.12 -1.06 -1.20
CA GLY A 42 6.48 -1.49 -1.52
C GLY A 42 7.30 -1.79 -0.27
N LEU A 43 7.25 -0.92 0.74
CA LEU A 43 7.92 -1.12 2.04
C LEU A 43 7.42 -2.37 2.77
N LEU A 44 6.10 -2.54 2.84
CA LEU A 44 5.51 -3.69 3.52
C LEU A 44 5.89 -5.01 2.82
N LEU A 45 5.90 -5.04 1.48
CA LEU A 45 6.15 -6.26 0.70
C LEU A 45 7.64 -6.56 0.49
N LEU A 46 8.48 -5.54 0.32
CA LEU A 46 9.90 -5.72 -0.06
C LEU A 46 10.87 -5.51 1.10
N THR A 47 10.41 -4.98 2.23
CA THR A 47 11.28 -4.72 3.39
C THR A 47 10.75 -5.42 4.62
N VAL A 48 9.51 -5.12 5.04
CA VAL A 48 8.97 -5.64 6.31
C VAL A 48 8.67 -7.14 6.22
N LEU A 49 7.92 -7.57 5.20
CA LEU A 49 7.53 -8.97 5.06
C LEU A 49 8.76 -9.91 4.94
N PRO A 50 9.75 -9.66 4.07
CA PRO A 50 10.94 -10.48 4.00
C PRO A 50 11.64 -10.58 5.36
N HIS A 51 11.82 -9.44 6.04
CA HIS A 51 12.45 -9.39 7.34
C HIS A 51 11.73 -10.27 8.38
N THR A 52 10.39 -10.21 8.46
CA THR A 52 9.63 -11.07 9.40
C THR A 52 9.82 -12.57 9.15
N VAL A 53 9.96 -12.97 7.89
CA VAL A 53 10.21 -14.38 7.53
C VAL A 53 11.65 -14.76 7.80
N MET A 54 12.61 -13.84 7.66
CA MET A 54 13.99 -14.11 8.04
C MET A 54 14.14 -14.31 9.56
N GLU A 55 13.40 -13.54 10.35
CA GLU A 55 13.47 -13.62 11.82
C GLU A 55 12.79 -14.85 12.42
N ALA A 56 11.60 -15.23 11.92
CA ALA A 56 10.80 -16.31 12.50
C ALA A 56 10.44 -17.43 11.51
N GLY A 57 11.06 -17.42 10.32
CA GLY A 57 10.82 -18.40 9.27
C GLY A 57 9.46 -18.25 8.60
N VAL A 58 9.14 -19.21 7.73
CA VAL A 58 7.84 -19.28 7.03
C VAL A 58 6.64 -19.43 7.96
N ALA A 59 6.87 -19.70 9.24
CA ALA A 59 5.83 -19.83 10.25
C ALA A 59 5.09 -18.51 10.54
N VAL A 60 5.61 -17.35 10.12
CA VAL A 60 4.88 -16.07 10.20
C VAL A 60 3.79 -15.90 9.14
N LEU A 61 3.80 -16.69 8.06
CA LEU A 61 2.82 -16.56 6.97
C LEU A 61 1.36 -16.78 7.44
N PRO A 62 1.05 -17.74 8.33
CA PRO A 62 -0.26 -17.80 8.97
C PRO A 62 -0.67 -16.53 9.70
N ALA A 63 0.26 -15.83 10.37
CA ALA A 63 -0.05 -14.56 11.02
C ALA A 63 -0.31 -13.44 10.01
N LEU A 64 0.45 -13.39 8.91
CA LEU A 64 0.17 -12.50 7.77
C LEU A 64 -1.24 -12.73 7.21
N VAL A 65 -1.58 -13.98 6.91
CA VAL A 65 -2.91 -14.36 6.39
C VAL A 65 -4.00 -14.04 7.41
N ALA A 66 -3.77 -14.32 8.69
CA ALA A 66 -4.72 -13.97 9.75
C ALA A 66 -4.93 -12.46 9.82
N GLY A 67 -3.87 -11.65 9.78
CA GLY A 67 -3.96 -10.19 9.75
C GLY A 67 -4.72 -9.66 8.53
N LEU A 68 -4.54 -10.29 7.37
CA LEU A 68 -5.24 -9.95 6.13
C LEU A 68 -6.72 -10.32 6.15
N ALA A 69 -7.06 -11.47 6.74
CA ALA A 69 -8.42 -12.00 6.80
C ALA A 69 -9.24 -11.45 7.98
N LEU A 70 -8.59 -10.99 9.06
CA LEU A 70 -9.24 -10.55 10.29
C LEU A 70 -10.26 -9.42 10.05
N PRO A 71 -9.97 -8.36 9.26
CA PRO A 71 -10.95 -7.31 8.98
C PRO A 71 -12.19 -7.87 8.26
N SER A 72 -12.01 -8.61 7.16
CA SER A 72 -13.11 -9.22 6.41
C SER A 72 -13.94 -10.17 7.27
N TRP A 73 -13.29 -11.00 8.09
CA TRP A 73 -13.97 -11.92 8.98
C TRP A 73 -14.81 -11.16 10.02
N ALA A 74 -14.26 -10.10 10.59
CA ALA A 74 -14.98 -9.26 11.55
C ALA A 74 -16.17 -8.56 10.90
N GLU A 75 -16.02 -8.03 9.69
CA GLU A 75 -17.10 -7.38 8.93
C GLU A 75 -18.25 -8.34 8.67
N HIS A 76 -17.97 -9.55 8.17
CA HIS A 76 -19.00 -10.57 7.94
C HIS A 76 -19.70 -10.99 9.23
N ARG A 77 -18.97 -11.08 10.35
CA ARG A 77 -19.53 -11.57 11.62
C ARG A 77 -20.31 -10.50 12.38
N PHE A 78 -19.98 -9.23 12.18
CA PHE A 78 -20.53 -8.08 12.91
C PHE A 78 -21.13 -7.02 11.97
N ALA A 79 -21.64 -7.42 10.80
CA ALA A 79 -22.32 -6.55 9.83
C ALA A 79 -23.48 -5.73 10.43
N HIS A 80 -24.00 -6.10 11.60
CA HIS A 80 -25.05 -5.34 12.27
C HIS A 80 -24.52 -4.09 13.01
N VAL A 81 -23.20 -3.86 13.03
CA VAL A 81 -22.51 -2.78 13.77
C VAL A 81 -21.53 -1.99 12.89
N GLU A 82 -21.72 -2.06 11.56
CA GLU A 82 -20.84 -1.58 10.47
C GLU A 82 -19.95 -0.39 10.86
N GLY A 83 -20.53 0.78 11.19
CA GLY A 83 -19.76 1.99 11.44
C GLY A 83 -18.80 1.95 12.65
N ARG A 84 -19.05 1.13 13.68
CA ARG A 84 -18.16 1.04 14.87
C ARG A 84 -17.02 0.05 14.68
N LEU A 85 -17.28 -1.06 14.00
CA LEU A 85 -16.24 -2.06 13.72
C LEU A 85 -15.15 -1.46 12.82
N HIS A 86 -15.59 -0.65 11.88
CA HIS A 86 -14.75 0.02 10.92
C HIS A 86 -13.71 0.94 11.56
N GLY A 87 -14.18 1.81 12.46
CA GLY A 87 -13.30 2.61 13.30
C GLY A 87 -12.39 1.72 14.17
N ALA A 88 -12.90 0.62 14.73
CA ALA A 88 -12.07 -0.27 15.56
C ALA A 88 -10.91 -0.91 14.78
N ILE A 89 -11.14 -1.38 13.55
CA ILE A 89 -10.09 -1.92 12.67
C ILE A 89 -9.03 -0.85 12.39
N LEU A 90 -9.48 0.36 12.06
CA LEU A 90 -8.58 1.47 11.80
C LEU A 90 -7.79 1.90 13.04
N ALA A 91 -8.43 1.94 14.21
CA ALA A 91 -7.78 2.26 15.47
C ALA A 91 -6.74 1.20 15.85
N PHE A 92 -7.03 -0.08 15.59
CA PHE A 92 -6.07 -1.17 15.78
C PHE A 92 -4.89 -1.04 14.83
N ALA A 93 -5.13 -0.77 13.55
CA ALA A 93 -4.05 -0.53 12.57
C ALA A 93 -3.17 0.68 12.98
N ALA A 94 -3.79 1.76 13.45
CA ALA A 94 -3.07 2.93 13.97
C ALA A 94 -2.24 2.57 15.21
N LEU A 95 -2.79 1.80 16.14
CA LEU A 95 -2.09 1.34 17.33
C LEU A 95 -0.89 0.44 16.96
N ALA A 96 -1.07 -0.48 16.02
CA ALA A 96 0.02 -1.33 15.53
C ALA A 96 1.16 -0.48 14.93
N MET A 97 0.82 0.54 14.14
CA MET A 97 1.80 1.49 13.61
C MET A 97 2.48 2.34 14.69
N VAL A 98 1.76 2.74 15.74
CA VAL A 98 2.36 3.43 16.91
C VAL A 98 3.39 2.52 17.58
N LEU A 99 3.07 1.25 17.80
CA LEU A 99 3.99 0.28 18.41
C LEU A 99 5.21 0.03 17.51
N HIS A 100 5.00 -0.13 16.21
CA HIS A 100 6.08 -0.27 15.22
C HIS A 100 7.02 0.95 15.22
N ALA A 101 6.50 2.16 15.46
CA ALA A 101 7.33 3.36 15.53
C ALA A 101 8.39 3.31 16.65
N GLY A 102 8.21 2.46 17.66
CA GLY A 102 9.22 2.18 18.68
C GLY A 102 10.43 1.44 18.10
N ALA A 103 10.20 0.45 17.22
CA ALA A 103 11.25 -0.30 16.51
C ALA A 103 12.16 0.62 15.69
N ASP A 104 11.57 1.53 14.93
CA ASP A 104 12.30 2.57 14.20
C ASP A 104 13.11 3.49 15.12
N GLY A 105 12.55 3.86 16.28
CA GLY A 105 13.25 4.65 17.29
C GLY A 105 14.52 3.95 17.76
N MET A 106 14.41 2.66 18.06
CA MET A 106 15.56 1.84 18.48
C MET A 106 16.59 1.71 17.36
N ALA A 107 16.15 1.55 16.10
CA ALA A 107 17.06 1.58 14.95
C ALA A 107 17.83 2.91 14.86
N LEU A 108 17.17 4.04 15.14
CA LEU A 108 17.83 5.37 15.21
C LEU A 108 18.82 5.51 16.37
N SER A 109 18.66 4.76 17.47
CA SER A 109 19.59 4.81 18.61
C SER A 109 20.98 4.27 18.27
N LEU A 110 21.04 3.33 17.33
CA LEU A 110 22.28 2.77 16.82
C LEU A 110 23.03 3.82 15.99
N ALA A 111 22.30 4.74 15.32
CA ALA A 111 22.82 5.79 14.45
C ALA A 111 23.79 6.76 15.16
N GLY A 112 25.06 6.81 14.75
CA GLY A 112 26.04 7.81 15.21
C GLY A 112 27.25 7.28 15.99
N HIS A 113 27.51 5.98 15.98
CA HIS A 113 28.71 5.36 16.56
C HIS A 113 29.90 5.21 15.60
N GLY A 114 29.89 5.86 14.43
CA GLY A 114 31.11 6.09 13.61
C GLY A 114 31.28 5.23 12.36
N ASP A 115 30.40 4.25 12.09
CA ASP A 115 30.47 3.42 10.88
C ASP A 115 29.38 3.81 9.87
N GLY A 116 29.75 4.03 8.60
CA GLY A 116 28.83 4.53 7.56
C GLY A 116 27.60 3.63 7.28
N VAL A 117 27.62 2.35 7.67
CA VAL A 117 26.48 1.41 7.59
C VAL A 117 25.38 1.76 8.61
N VAL A 118 25.76 2.34 9.74
CA VAL A 118 24.83 2.72 10.80
C VAL A 118 24.10 4.03 10.46
N ASP A 119 24.69 4.85 9.59
CA ASP A 119 24.03 6.04 9.02
C ASP A 119 23.03 5.69 7.91
N THR A 120 23.21 4.59 7.19
CA THR A 120 22.25 4.16 6.18
C THR A 120 20.93 3.66 6.78
N LEU A 121 20.99 2.89 7.86
CA LEU A 121 19.80 2.48 8.62
C LEU A 121 18.98 3.70 9.10
N ALA A 122 19.66 4.73 9.61
CA ALA A 122 19.03 5.96 10.05
C ALA A 122 18.35 6.71 8.90
N ALA A 123 19.01 6.78 7.75
CA ALA A 123 18.46 7.37 6.53
C ALA A 123 17.24 6.58 6.03
N SER A 124 17.26 5.23 6.07
CA SER A 124 16.09 4.39 5.76
C SER A 124 14.91 4.72 6.68
N VAL A 125 15.16 4.92 7.98
CA VAL A 125 14.10 5.33 8.92
C VAL A 125 13.51 6.67 8.55
N VAL A 126 14.34 7.68 8.33
CA VAL A 126 13.88 9.02 7.93
C VAL A 126 13.03 8.98 6.65
N LEU A 127 13.49 8.23 5.66
CA LEU A 127 12.94 8.30 4.30
C LEU A 127 11.56 7.63 4.20
N HIS A 128 11.29 6.56 4.95
CA HIS A 128 9.98 5.91 4.97
C HIS A 128 8.94 6.61 5.88
N ARG A 129 9.37 7.55 6.74
CA ARG A 129 8.47 8.26 7.67
C ARG A 129 7.53 9.24 6.99
N LEU A 130 7.95 9.83 5.88
CA LEU A 130 7.09 10.74 5.10
C LEU A 130 5.89 10.01 4.49
N PRO A 131 6.04 8.89 3.75
CA PRO A 131 4.90 8.09 3.30
C PRO A 131 4.00 7.63 4.43
N THR A 132 4.60 7.16 5.53
CA THR A 132 3.86 6.63 6.68
C THR A 132 2.99 7.71 7.33
N GLY A 133 3.55 8.90 7.56
CA GLY A 133 2.81 10.04 8.10
C GLY A 133 1.67 10.49 7.19
N LEU A 134 1.91 10.53 5.87
CA LEU A 134 0.89 10.87 4.88
C LEU A 134 -0.26 9.87 4.87
N ALA A 135 0.07 8.57 4.83
CA ALA A 135 -0.92 7.50 4.85
C ALA A 135 -1.78 7.56 6.12
N LEU A 136 -1.16 7.63 7.30
CA LEU A 136 -1.89 7.72 8.57
C LEU A 136 -2.74 8.99 8.67
N TRP A 137 -2.23 10.13 8.22
CA TRP A 137 -2.99 11.37 8.22
C TRP A 137 -4.26 11.26 7.39
N TRP A 138 -4.18 10.70 6.18
CA TRP A 138 -5.36 10.52 5.33
C TRP A 138 -6.29 9.41 5.75
N LEU A 139 -5.79 8.41 6.46
CA LEU A 139 -6.60 7.31 6.93
C LEU A 139 -7.37 7.71 8.22
N ILE A 140 -6.69 8.33 9.19
CA ILE A 140 -7.27 8.66 10.51
C ILE A 140 -8.13 9.92 10.47
N ARG A 141 -7.71 10.96 9.73
CA ARG A 141 -8.40 12.26 9.77
C ARG A 141 -9.86 12.19 9.30
N PRO A 142 -10.22 11.52 8.20
CA PRO A 142 -11.61 11.42 7.77
C PRO A 142 -12.47 10.61 8.74
N ALA A 143 -11.93 9.52 9.29
CA ALA A 143 -12.67 8.62 10.19
C ALA A 143 -12.88 9.19 11.60
N PHE A 144 -11.86 9.84 12.16
CA PHE A 144 -11.83 10.27 13.57
C PHE A 144 -11.68 11.78 13.77
N GLY A 145 -11.60 12.53 12.67
CA GLY A 145 -11.37 13.96 12.70
C GLY A 145 -9.91 14.35 12.91
N GLN A 146 -9.66 15.66 12.78
CA GLN A 146 -8.31 16.22 12.76
C GLN A 146 -7.58 16.12 14.11
N ARG A 147 -8.31 16.18 15.24
CA ARG A 147 -7.71 16.11 16.58
C ARG A 147 -7.08 14.75 16.85
N ILE A 148 -7.79 13.68 16.51
CA ILE A 148 -7.30 12.31 16.70
C ILE A 148 -6.14 12.03 15.75
N ALA A 149 -6.20 12.49 14.50
CA ALA A 149 -5.09 12.35 13.55
C ALA A 149 -3.79 13.00 14.06
N TRP A 150 -3.86 14.21 14.61
CA TRP A 150 -2.72 14.83 15.28
C TRP A 150 -2.25 14.03 16.50
N GLY A 151 -3.18 13.56 17.33
CA GLY A 151 -2.86 12.71 18.49
C GLY A 151 -2.07 11.46 18.10
N VAL A 152 -2.47 10.78 17.02
CA VAL A 152 -1.76 9.61 16.48
C VAL A 152 -0.36 9.98 15.98
N LEU A 153 -0.21 11.06 15.21
CA LEU A 153 1.12 11.50 14.74
C LEU A 153 2.06 11.89 15.90
N VAL A 154 1.53 12.58 16.91
CA VAL A 154 2.30 12.91 18.13
C VAL A 154 2.65 11.66 18.91
N ALA A 155 1.74 10.70 19.03
CA ALA A 155 2.02 9.41 19.68
C ALA A 155 3.11 8.64 18.94
N LEU A 156 3.07 8.58 17.59
CA LEU A 156 4.15 7.99 16.80
C LEU A 156 5.49 8.68 17.07
N ALA A 157 5.53 10.02 17.03
CA ALA A 157 6.74 10.79 17.30
C ALA A 157 7.27 10.51 18.71
N ALA A 158 6.41 10.53 19.72
CA ALA A 158 6.75 10.24 21.09
C ALA A 158 7.33 8.83 21.24
N VAL A 159 6.63 7.80 20.75
CA VAL A 159 7.08 6.41 20.84
C VAL A 159 8.40 6.19 20.07
N THR A 160 8.64 6.92 18.98
CA THR A 160 9.94 6.89 18.28
C THR A 160 11.07 7.47 19.14
N VAL A 161 10.83 8.61 19.80
CA VAL A 161 11.80 9.21 20.73
C VAL A 161 12.06 8.30 21.93
N LEU A 162 11.00 7.69 22.49
CA LEU A 162 11.15 6.71 23.57
C LEU A 162 11.98 5.52 23.06
N GLY A 163 11.62 4.90 21.93
CA GLY A 163 12.40 3.82 21.31
C GLY A 163 13.88 4.17 21.17
N ALA A 164 14.20 5.39 20.71
CA ALA A 164 15.58 5.85 20.60
C ALA A 164 16.32 5.95 21.94
N GLY A 165 15.61 6.22 23.04
CA GLY A 165 16.19 6.24 24.39
C GLY A 165 16.32 4.87 25.05
N TRP A 166 15.49 3.89 24.69
CA TRP A 166 15.43 2.56 25.34
C TRP A 166 16.06 1.41 24.50
N GLY A 167 16.65 1.69 23.34
CA GLY A 167 17.11 0.67 22.38
C GLY A 167 18.05 -0.42 22.90
N THR A 168 18.69 -0.24 24.06
CA THR A 168 19.57 -1.24 24.70
C THR A 168 18.93 -1.98 25.88
N ALA A 169 17.72 -1.60 26.32
CA ALA A 169 17.17 -1.99 27.63
C ALA A 169 16.01 -2.98 27.59
N LEU A 170 15.48 -3.37 26.42
CA LEU A 170 14.29 -4.23 26.32
C LEU A 170 14.61 -5.61 25.70
N PRO A 171 14.49 -6.72 26.47
CA PRO A 171 14.69 -8.07 25.95
C PRO A 171 13.59 -8.56 25.00
N LEU A 172 12.42 -7.91 25.00
CA LEU A 172 11.30 -8.18 24.07
C LEU A 172 11.68 -7.98 22.59
N LEU A 173 12.84 -7.36 22.32
CA LEU A 173 13.33 -6.99 20.99
C LEU A 173 13.93 -8.14 20.18
N HIS A 174 14.21 -9.29 20.77
CA HIS A 174 14.72 -10.47 20.05
C HIS A 174 13.73 -11.63 20.09
N SER A 175 12.47 -11.36 20.44
CA SER A 175 11.45 -12.40 20.54
C SER A 175 10.84 -12.70 19.18
N PRO A 176 10.69 -13.98 18.79
CA PRO A 176 9.98 -14.35 17.57
C PRO A 176 8.54 -13.81 17.56
N VAL A 177 7.93 -13.57 18.73
CA VAL A 177 6.60 -12.96 18.86
C VAL A 177 6.49 -11.63 18.12
N ARG A 178 7.57 -10.83 18.07
CA ARG A 178 7.60 -9.57 17.30
C ARG A 178 7.35 -9.82 15.81
N ALA A 179 8.06 -10.79 15.22
CA ALA A 179 7.93 -11.11 13.79
C ALA A 179 6.51 -11.59 13.43
N TYR A 180 5.86 -12.37 14.31
CA TYR A 180 4.45 -12.75 14.13
C TYR A 180 3.52 -11.53 14.21
N PHE A 181 3.75 -10.63 15.17
CA PHE A 181 2.97 -9.41 15.30
C PHE A 181 3.12 -8.50 14.08
N GLU A 182 4.35 -8.31 13.60
CA GLU A 182 4.65 -7.50 12.41
C GLU A 182 4.05 -8.12 11.15
N ALA A 183 4.14 -9.44 10.97
CA ALA A 183 3.50 -10.12 9.85
C ALA A 183 1.97 -9.92 9.87
N ALA A 184 1.33 -10.06 11.04
CA ALA A 184 -0.10 -9.78 11.19
C ALA A 184 -0.44 -8.30 10.91
N MET A 185 0.40 -7.36 11.35
CA MET A 185 0.26 -5.95 11.04
C MET A 185 0.37 -5.68 9.53
N VAL A 186 1.36 -6.26 8.84
CA VAL A 186 1.52 -6.17 7.38
C VAL A 186 0.26 -6.66 6.68
N GLY A 187 -0.28 -7.81 7.09
CA GLY A 187 -1.51 -8.37 6.53
C GLY A 187 -2.69 -7.43 6.70
N MET A 188 -2.88 -6.87 7.89
CA MET A 188 -3.97 -5.94 8.16
C MET A 188 -3.83 -4.63 7.37
N LEU A 189 -2.63 -4.07 7.26
CA LEU A 189 -2.39 -2.87 6.48
C LEU A 189 -2.65 -3.11 4.99
N LEU A 190 -2.20 -4.25 4.45
CA LEU A 190 -2.51 -4.63 3.07
C LEU A 190 -4.02 -4.73 2.85
N HIS A 191 -4.77 -5.30 3.79
CA HIS A 191 -6.23 -5.34 3.72
C HIS A 191 -6.82 -3.92 3.60
N VAL A 192 -6.46 -3.02 4.52
CA VAL A 192 -6.99 -1.64 4.57
C VAL A 192 -6.61 -0.83 3.33
N MET A 193 -5.45 -1.11 2.72
CA MET A 193 -5.03 -0.48 1.47
C MET A 193 -5.86 -0.93 0.26
N VAL A 194 -6.30 -2.20 0.23
CA VAL A 194 -7.16 -2.72 -0.84
C VAL A 194 -8.61 -2.28 -0.66
N HIS A 195 -9.08 -2.28 0.58
CA HIS A 195 -10.46 -1.95 0.96
C HIS A 195 -10.46 -0.66 1.80
N PRO A 196 -10.42 0.52 1.16
CA PRO A 196 -10.55 1.77 1.86
C PRO A 196 -11.85 1.78 2.66
N ILE A 197 -11.65 2.10 3.92
CA ILE A 197 -12.64 2.15 4.96
C ILE A 197 -13.65 3.28 4.61
N GLU A 198 -14.77 2.90 3.95
CA GLU A 198 -16.05 3.59 3.64
C GLU A 198 -16.00 5.09 3.21
N ASP A 199 -16.74 5.44 2.16
CA ASP A 199 -17.04 6.83 1.78
C ASP A 199 -15.86 7.76 1.45
N HIS A 200 -14.86 7.22 0.74
CA HIS A 200 -14.29 8.05 -0.30
C HIS A 200 -15.27 8.26 -1.45
N ALA A 201 -16.36 7.52 -1.65
CA ALA A 201 -17.22 7.57 -2.86
C ALA A 201 -17.71 8.96 -3.33
N HIS A 202 -17.84 9.97 -2.47
CA HIS A 202 -18.18 11.34 -2.91
C HIS A 202 -16.96 12.25 -3.22
N HIS A 203 -15.74 11.78 -2.94
CA HIS A 203 -14.45 12.37 -3.33
C HIS A 203 -13.48 11.37 -3.98
N ALA A 204 -13.94 10.14 -4.22
CA ALA A 204 -13.31 9.06 -4.92
C ALA A 204 -13.53 9.46 -6.35
N LEU A 205 -12.46 9.98 -6.92
CA LEU A 205 -12.41 10.26 -8.33
C LEU A 205 -12.93 9.00 -9.03
N PRO A 206 -14.04 9.08 -9.79
CA PRO A 206 -14.54 7.95 -10.54
C PRO A 206 -13.37 7.40 -11.37
N ALA A 207 -13.26 6.08 -11.52
CA ALA A 207 -12.36 5.52 -12.54
C ALA A 207 -12.71 6.24 -13.87
N PRO A 208 -11.82 7.12 -14.36
CA PRO A 208 -10.48 6.81 -14.84
C PRO A 208 -9.38 7.69 -14.23
N LEU A 209 -8.72 7.25 -13.14
CA LEU A 209 -7.50 7.91 -12.64
C LEU A 209 -6.22 7.55 -13.41
N ALA A 210 -6.34 6.73 -14.45
CA ALA A 210 -5.30 6.63 -15.48
C ALA A 210 -5.07 7.98 -16.20
N ASP A 211 -6.01 8.94 -16.17
CA ASP A 211 -5.87 10.22 -16.89
C ASP A 211 -5.28 11.37 -16.06
N CYS A 212 -5.10 11.21 -14.75
CA CYS A 212 -4.45 12.23 -13.92
C CYS A 212 -2.95 11.96 -13.84
N TRP A 213 -2.17 12.62 -14.70
CA TRP A 213 -0.69 12.56 -14.69
C TRP A 213 -0.07 12.74 -13.29
N GLY A 214 -0.74 13.47 -12.39
CA GLY A 214 -0.34 13.60 -10.99
C GLY A 214 -0.23 12.25 -10.25
N ALA A 215 -1.21 11.35 -10.41
CA ALA A 215 -1.17 10.03 -9.80
C ALA A 215 -0.01 9.17 -10.33
N ARG A 216 0.23 9.20 -11.65
CA ARG A 216 1.36 8.49 -12.28
C ARG A 216 2.71 8.98 -11.78
N LEU A 217 2.88 10.31 -11.67
CA LEU A 217 4.09 10.90 -11.07
C LEU A 217 4.22 10.51 -9.61
N GLY A 218 3.11 10.44 -8.88
CA GLY A 218 3.05 9.93 -7.51
C GLY A 218 3.55 8.49 -7.40
N THR A 219 3.01 7.59 -8.22
CA THR A 219 3.44 6.18 -8.30
C THR A 219 4.93 6.07 -8.64
N LEU A 220 5.42 6.83 -9.64
CA LEU A 220 6.84 6.86 -9.99
C LEU A 220 7.71 7.35 -8.83
N ALA A 221 7.28 8.41 -8.14
CA ALA A 221 7.98 8.92 -6.97
C ALA A 221 7.97 7.91 -5.80
N GLY A 222 6.86 7.19 -5.60
CA GLY A 222 6.76 6.10 -4.63
C GLY A 222 7.68 4.93 -4.97
N LEU A 223 7.72 4.49 -6.23
CA LEU A 223 8.65 3.46 -6.70
C LEU A 223 10.11 3.91 -6.57
N GLY A 224 10.39 5.16 -6.93
CA GLY A 224 11.71 5.77 -6.75
C GLY A 224 12.12 5.83 -5.28
N LEU A 225 11.19 6.09 -4.38
CA LEU A 225 11.42 6.08 -2.94
C LEU A 225 11.73 4.67 -2.42
N VAL A 226 10.96 3.67 -2.85
CA VAL A 226 11.20 2.26 -2.51
C VAL A 226 12.56 1.81 -3.03
N ALA A 227 12.89 2.14 -4.29
CA ALA A 227 14.21 1.86 -4.87
C ALA A 227 15.33 2.58 -4.11
N ALA A 228 15.15 3.85 -3.75
CA ALA A 228 16.12 4.60 -2.95
C ALA A 228 16.31 3.96 -1.56
N LEU A 229 15.23 3.50 -0.92
CA LEU A 229 15.29 2.77 0.34
C LEU A 229 16.07 1.46 0.22
N SER A 230 15.82 0.67 -0.84
CA SER A 230 16.56 -0.57 -1.12
C SER A 230 18.05 -0.31 -1.39
N LEU A 231 18.39 0.80 -2.05
CA LEU A 231 19.78 1.19 -2.30
C LEU A 231 20.48 1.70 -1.03
N VAL A 232 19.76 2.44 -0.18
CA VAL A 232 20.29 2.96 1.09
C VAL A 232 20.51 1.82 2.07
N HIS A 233 19.59 0.88 2.21
CA HIS A 233 19.77 -0.27 3.10
C HIS A 233 21.03 -1.08 2.75
N GLY A 234 21.47 -1.00 1.48
CA GLY A 234 22.58 -1.78 0.95
C GLY A 234 22.21 -3.27 0.89
N PRO A 235 22.87 -4.06 0.04
CA PRO A 235 22.75 -5.51 0.15
C PRO A 235 23.49 -5.92 1.44
N GLY A 236 22.79 -5.97 2.58
CA GLY A 236 23.21 -6.84 3.67
C GLY A 236 23.35 -8.27 3.14
N GLU A 237 24.13 -9.14 3.81
CA GLU A 237 24.28 -10.55 3.36
C GLU A 237 22.92 -11.21 3.11
N ASP A 238 21.96 -10.85 3.95
CA ASP A 238 20.57 -11.28 3.96
C ASP A 238 19.72 -10.67 2.82
N ASP A 239 19.79 -9.36 2.60
CA ASP A 239 19.07 -8.68 1.51
C ASP A 239 19.62 -9.05 0.14
N GLY A 240 20.93 -9.25 0.03
CA GLY A 240 21.57 -9.74 -1.19
C GLY A 240 21.03 -11.11 -1.60
N ALA A 241 20.74 -11.99 -0.63
CA ALA A 241 20.11 -13.27 -0.89
C ALA A 241 18.67 -13.12 -1.43
N LEU A 242 17.87 -12.20 -0.88
CA LEU A 242 16.51 -11.93 -1.39
C LEU A 242 16.51 -11.44 -2.84
N TRP A 243 17.35 -10.47 -3.18
CA TRP A 243 17.44 -9.96 -4.56
C TRP A 243 18.02 -10.99 -5.52
N TRP A 244 18.96 -11.80 -5.05
CA TRP A 244 19.50 -12.90 -5.83
C TRP A 244 18.44 -13.96 -6.15
N THR A 245 17.66 -14.37 -5.15
CA THR A 245 16.59 -15.36 -5.33
C THR A 245 15.48 -14.84 -6.23
N ALA A 246 15.10 -13.57 -6.07
CA ALA A 246 14.22 -12.86 -7.00
C ALA A 246 14.75 -12.90 -8.44
N ALA A 247 16.04 -12.62 -8.64
CA ALA A 247 16.67 -12.68 -9.96
C ALA A 247 16.71 -14.11 -10.53
N MET A 248 16.92 -15.12 -9.69
CA MET A 248 16.91 -16.52 -10.10
C MET A 248 15.53 -17.00 -10.58
N VAL A 249 14.44 -16.57 -9.92
CA VAL A 249 13.08 -16.97 -10.33
C VAL A 249 12.49 -16.10 -11.45
N ALA A 250 13.05 -14.91 -11.70
CA ALA A 250 12.53 -13.97 -12.68
C ALA A 250 12.37 -14.55 -14.11
N PRO A 251 13.31 -15.34 -14.67
CA PRO A 251 13.13 -15.94 -15.99
C PRO A 251 11.91 -16.86 -16.05
N LEU A 252 11.67 -17.66 -15.00
CA LEU A 252 10.51 -18.54 -14.92
C LEU A 252 9.21 -17.74 -14.85
N LEU A 253 9.19 -16.68 -14.05
CA LEU A 253 8.04 -15.78 -13.94
C LEU A 253 7.76 -15.01 -15.24
N LEU A 254 8.80 -14.66 -16.01
CA LEU A 254 8.62 -14.08 -17.34
C LEU A 254 7.99 -15.06 -18.33
N VAL A 255 8.41 -16.33 -18.31
CA VAL A 255 7.77 -17.37 -19.13
C VAL A 255 6.32 -17.57 -18.70
N ALA A 256 6.05 -17.64 -17.40
CA ALA A 256 4.69 -17.73 -16.86
C ALA A 256 3.84 -16.53 -17.27
N CYS A 257 4.41 -15.31 -17.25
CA CYS A 257 3.76 -14.08 -17.73
C CYS A 257 3.39 -14.20 -19.22
N ALA A 258 4.34 -14.59 -20.08
CA ALA A 258 4.10 -14.73 -21.51
C ALA A 258 3.00 -15.77 -21.81
N VAL A 259 3.02 -16.91 -21.11
CA VAL A 259 1.99 -17.95 -21.24
C VAL A 259 0.63 -17.46 -20.76
N ALA A 260 0.55 -16.84 -19.58
CA ALA A 260 -0.71 -16.33 -19.04
C ALA A 260 -1.34 -15.24 -19.92
N VAL A 261 -0.51 -14.31 -20.43
CA VAL A 261 -0.96 -13.29 -21.38
C VAL A 261 -1.43 -13.93 -22.69
N ALA A 262 -0.72 -14.93 -23.23
CA ALA A 262 -1.13 -15.63 -24.44
C ALA A 262 -2.47 -16.37 -24.27
N LEU A 263 -2.66 -17.08 -23.16
CA LEU A 263 -3.91 -17.79 -22.86
C LEU A 263 -5.09 -16.82 -22.73
N ASP A 264 -4.95 -15.75 -21.95
CA ASP A 264 -6.00 -14.74 -21.78
C ASP A 264 -6.33 -14.00 -23.10
N MET A 265 -5.33 -13.81 -23.97
CA MET A 265 -5.55 -13.28 -25.32
C MET A 265 -6.31 -14.25 -26.23
N THR A 266 -6.17 -15.57 -26.05
CA THR A 266 -6.92 -16.58 -26.83
C THR A 266 -8.37 -16.72 -26.40
N GLU A 267 -8.66 -16.54 -25.11
CA GLU A 267 -10.02 -16.66 -24.56
C GLU A 267 -10.90 -15.45 -24.90
N ARG A 268 -10.31 -14.26 -25.07
CA ARG A 268 -11.06 -13.00 -25.23
C ARG A 268 -11.10 -12.50 -26.69
N ARG A 269 -12.28 -12.55 -27.31
CA ARG A 269 -12.60 -11.90 -28.61
C ARG A 269 -12.75 -10.37 -28.52
N GLN A 270 -11.85 -9.63 -27.87
CA GLN A 270 -11.81 -8.15 -28.00
C GLN A 270 -10.95 -7.76 -29.20
N GLY A 271 -10.82 -6.49 -29.65
CA GLY A 271 -10.01 -6.06 -30.80
C GLY A 271 -8.96 -4.98 -30.44
N GLY A 272 -7.70 -5.12 -30.86
CA GLY A 272 -6.67 -4.04 -30.84
C GLY A 272 -5.54 -4.15 -29.78
N ASP A 273 -4.57 -3.22 -29.83
CA ASP A 273 -3.36 -3.16 -28.97
C ASP A 273 -3.64 -3.09 -27.46
N ARG A 274 -4.83 -2.61 -27.08
CA ARG A 274 -5.29 -2.60 -25.67
C ARG A 274 -5.47 -4.00 -25.08
N ARG A 275 -5.53 -5.05 -25.92
CA ARG A 275 -5.60 -6.46 -25.48
C ARG A 275 -4.39 -6.85 -24.63
N MET A 276 -3.18 -6.58 -25.12
CA MET A 276 -1.96 -7.03 -24.44
C MET A 276 -1.80 -6.32 -23.09
N LEU A 277 -2.00 -5.00 -23.07
CA LEU A 277 -1.93 -4.22 -21.83
C LEU A 277 -2.98 -4.67 -20.81
N SER A 278 -4.23 -4.88 -21.22
CA SER A 278 -5.28 -5.35 -20.30
C SER A 278 -5.05 -6.78 -19.77
N SER A 279 -4.35 -7.62 -20.53
CA SER A 279 -3.99 -8.97 -20.10
C SER A 279 -2.81 -8.92 -19.13
N LEU A 280 -1.78 -8.12 -19.44
CA LEU A 280 -0.66 -7.85 -18.54
C LEU A 280 -1.14 -7.29 -17.20
N ASP A 281 -2.10 -6.38 -17.26
CA ASP A 281 -2.77 -5.78 -16.11
C ASP A 281 -3.44 -6.78 -15.16
N ARG A 282 -4.00 -7.85 -15.68
CA ARG A 282 -4.58 -8.91 -14.86
C ARG A 282 -3.51 -9.78 -14.21
N VAL A 283 -2.41 -10.02 -14.93
CA VAL A 283 -1.38 -10.99 -14.55
C VAL A 283 -0.30 -10.37 -13.65
N ALA A 284 0.03 -9.09 -13.85
CA ALA A 284 1.12 -8.40 -13.16
C ALA A 284 1.01 -8.43 -11.62
N PRO A 285 -0.15 -8.19 -11.00
CA PRO A 285 -0.28 -8.27 -9.55
C PRO A 285 0.12 -9.65 -8.99
N TRP A 286 -0.34 -10.72 -9.65
CA TRP A 286 0.00 -12.10 -9.28
C TRP A 286 1.47 -12.42 -9.49
N LEU A 287 2.10 -11.85 -10.51
CA LEU A 287 3.54 -12.00 -10.74
C LEU A 287 4.35 -11.33 -9.63
N LEU A 288 3.96 -10.12 -9.19
CA LEU A 288 4.62 -9.46 -8.06
C LEU A 288 4.45 -10.27 -6.77
N ALA A 289 3.23 -10.73 -6.47
CA ALA A 289 2.97 -11.56 -5.29
C ALA A 289 3.77 -12.87 -5.34
N SER A 290 3.86 -13.51 -6.51
CA SER A 290 4.66 -14.71 -6.71
C SER A 290 6.16 -14.42 -6.54
N LEU A 291 6.66 -13.31 -7.11
CA LEU A 291 8.05 -12.90 -6.96
C LEU A 291 8.42 -12.71 -5.49
N VAL A 292 7.60 -11.96 -4.74
CA VAL A 292 7.81 -11.70 -3.30
C VAL A 292 7.73 -12.98 -2.48
N MET A 293 6.71 -13.81 -2.70
CA MET A 293 6.59 -15.08 -1.99
C MET A 293 7.78 -16.00 -2.29
N LEU A 294 8.17 -16.13 -3.55
CA LEU A 294 9.27 -17.00 -3.94
C LEU A 294 10.64 -16.48 -3.47
N SER A 295 10.84 -15.16 -3.40
CA SER A 295 12.10 -14.58 -2.91
C SER A 295 12.29 -14.76 -1.41
N VAL A 296 11.19 -14.87 -0.65
CA VAL A 296 11.21 -14.93 0.81
C VAL A 296 11.23 -16.38 1.33
N LEU A 297 10.91 -17.36 0.50
CA LEU A 297 11.04 -18.77 0.85
C LEU A 297 12.52 -19.21 0.92
N PRO A 298 12.91 -20.07 1.87
CA PRO A 298 14.30 -20.51 2.02
C PRO A 298 14.76 -21.29 0.78
N VAL A 299 15.53 -20.63 -0.09
CA VAL A 299 16.03 -21.19 -1.36
C VAL A 299 17.06 -22.31 -1.18
N GLN A 300 17.51 -22.56 0.06
CA GLN A 300 18.40 -23.67 0.42
C GLN A 300 17.83 -25.04 -0.02
N ASP A 301 16.50 -25.16 -0.11
CA ASP A 301 15.79 -26.37 -0.53
C ASP A 301 15.59 -26.47 -2.06
N TRP A 302 15.90 -25.42 -2.81
CA TRP A 302 15.60 -25.30 -4.24
C TRP A 302 16.78 -25.71 -5.13
N ARG A 303 17.46 -26.79 -4.78
CA ARG A 303 18.65 -27.30 -5.49
C ARG A 303 18.42 -27.57 -6.98
N TRP A 304 17.17 -27.85 -7.37
CA TRP A 304 16.79 -28.06 -8.76
C TRP A 304 16.75 -26.76 -9.59
N LEU A 305 16.53 -25.59 -8.98
CA LEU A 305 16.59 -24.29 -9.67
C LEU A 305 18.01 -23.90 -10.04
N ALA A 306 19.00 -24.29 -9.22
CA ALA A 306 20.42 -24.14 -9.55
C ALA A 306 20.86 -24.99 -10.75
N ALA A 307 20.06 -25.99 -11.15
CA ALA A 307 20.30 -26.80 -12.35
C ALA A 307 19.72 -26.18 -13.63
N LEU A 308 18.98 -25.07 -13.54
CA LEU A 308 18.53 -24.35 -14.74
C LEU A 308 19.74 -23.74 -15.47
N PRO A 309 19.80 -23.83 -16.81
CA PRO A 309 20.95 -23.39 -17.61
C PRO A 309 21.10 -21.86 -17.71
N ALA A 310 20.37 -21.09 -16.89
CA ALA A 310 20.43 -19.65 -16.89
C ALA A 310 21.56 -19.19 -15.95
N GLY A 311 22.57 -18.54 -16.52
CA GLY A 311 23.60 -17.85 -15.73
C GLY A 311 23.11 -16.49 -15.21
N PRO A 312 23.90 -15.80 -14.37
CA PRO A 312 23.59 -14.44 -13.91
C PRO A 312 23.35 -13.44 -15.04
N ALA A 313 23.91 -13.68 -16.23
CA ALA A 313 23.67 -12.91 -17.45
C ALA A 313 22.22 -12.95 -17.96
N VAL A 314 21.41 -13.93 -17.52
CA VAL A 314 19.99 -14.06 -17.86
C VAL A 314 19.10 -13.62 -16.70
N HIS A 315 19.50 -13.92 -15.46
CA HIS A 315 18.73 -13.64 -14.24
C HIS A 315 18.44 -12.15 -14.04
N TRP A 316 19.48 -11.31 -14.07
CA TRP A 316 19.33 -9.88 -13.83
C TRP A 316 18.54 -9.15 -14.93
N PRO A 317 18.79 -9.39 -16.24
CA PRO A 317 17.95 -8.82 -17.28
C PRO A 317 16.50 -9.30 -17.20
N ALA A 318 16.26 -10.57 -16.86
CA ALA A 318 14.91 -11.08 -16.68
C ALA A 318 14.18 -10.36 -15.53
N LEU A 319 14.85 -10.16 -14.39
CA LEU A 319 14.28 -9.39 -13.28
C LEU A 319 13.99 -7.94 -13.70
N ALA A 320 14.92 -7.30 -14.41
CA ALA A 320 14.73 -5.93 -14.89
C ALA A 320 13.51 -5.80 -15.83
N VAL A 321 13.34 -6.74 -16.76
CA VAL A 321 12.16 -6.79 -17.65
C VAL A 321 10.89 -7.03 -16.84
N LEU A 322 10.90 -7.96 -15.88
CA LEU A 322 9.74 -8.24 -15.04
C LEU A 322 9.33 -7.00 -14.25
N LEU A 323 10.27 -6.33 -13.58
CA LEU A 323 10.02 -5.09 -12.85
C LEU A 323 9.53 -3.96 -13.75
N ALA A 324 10.03 -3.86 -14.99
CA ALA A 324 9.56 -2.89 -15.96
C ALA A 324 8.10 -3.16 -16.36
N LEU A 325 7.74 -4.42 -16.63
CA LEU A 325 6.36 -4.82 -16.92
C LEU A 325 5.42 -4.53 -15.73
N MET A 326 5.86 -4.82 -14.50
CA MET A 326 5.08 -4.51 -13.30
C MET A 326 4.89 -3.00 -13.15
N THR A 327 5.94 -2.21 -13.40
CA THR A 327 5.88 -0.75 -13.34
C THR A 327 4.91 -0.19 -14.38
N VAL A 328 4.95 -0.68 -15.63
CA VAL A 328 4.02 -0.26 -16.68
C VAL A 328 2.57 -0.56 -16.28
N SER A 329 2.31 -1.76 -15.76
CA SER A 329 0.96 -2.13 -15.31
C SER A 329 0.52 -1.27 -14.11
N LEU A 330 1.39 -1.07 -13.12
CA LEU A 330 1.10 -0.24 -11.94
C LEU A 330 0.81 1.23 -12.32
N LEU A 331 1.48 1.78 -13.32
CA LEU A 331 1.22 3.13 -13.83
C LEU A 331 -0.08 3.22 -14.64
N HIS A 332 -0.47 2.14 -15.30
CA HIS A 332 -1.68 2.08 -16.09
C HIS A 332 -2.92 1.94 -15.20
N GLN A 333 -2.88 1.04 -14.22
CA GLN A 333 -4.00 0.76 -13.30
C GLN A 333 -4.04 1.68 -12.08
N GLY A 334 -2.89 2.23 -11.68
CA GLY A 334 -2.70 2.77 -10.34
C GLY A 334 -2.59 1.68 -9.27
N ILE A 335 -2.03 2.03 -8.11
CA ILE A 335 -1.78 1.08 -7.02
C ILE A 335 -3.04 0.37 -6.50
N ARG A 336 -4.18 1.07 -6.40
CA ARG A 336 -5.43 0.47 -5.92
C ARG A 336 -6.01 -0.51 -6.92
N GLY A 337 -5.97 -0.19 -8.22
CA GLY A 337 -6.39 -1.11 -9.28
C GLY A 337 -5.51 -2.35 -9.32
N PHE A 338 -4.20 -2.18 -9.12
CA PHE A 338 -3.23 -3.26 -9.03
C PHE A 338 -3.51 -4.19 -7.83
N LEU A 339 -3.72 -3.63 -6.64
CA LEU A 339 -4.00 -4.42 -5.43
C LEU A 339 -5.37 -5.12 -5.45
N HIS A 340 -6.39 -4.52 -6.07
CA HIS A 340 -7.72 -5.12 -6.18
C HIS A 340 -7.72 -6.47 -6.92
N HIS A 341 -6.78 -6.69 -7.84
CA HIS A 341 -6.66 -7.98 -8.53
C HIS A 341 -6.15 -9.10 -7.61
N LEU A 342 -5.37 -8.78 -6.58
CA LEU A 342 -4.88 -9.77 -5.61
C LEU A 342 -5.93 -10.16 -4.59
N LEU A 343 -6.78 -9.20 -4.22
CA LEU A 343 -7.78 -9.34 -3.17
C LEU A 343 -9.10 -8.79 -3.70
N PRO A 344 -9.80 -9.55 -4.57
CA PRO A 344 -11.06 -9.12 -5.13
C PRO A 344 -12.06 -8.89 -4.01
N GLY A 345 -12.52 -7.65 -3.86
CA GLY A 345 -13.52 -7.30 -2.87
C GLY A 345 -14.87 -7.91 -3.21
N GLY A 346 -15.54 -8.46 -2.20
CA GLY A 346 -16.95 -8.89 -2.29
C GLY A 346 -17.89 -7.69 -2.38
N GLY A 347 -17.78 -6.90 -3.46
CA GLY A 347 -18.70 -5.80 -3.72
C GLY A 347 -20.00 -6.34 -4.31
N HIS A 348 -21.02 -6.53 -3.47
CA HIS A 348 -22.39 -6.64 -3.96
C HIS A 348 -22.82 -5.30 -4.56
N SER A 349 -22.68 -5.19 -5.89
CA SER A 349 -23.31 -4.12 -6.66
C SER A 349 -24.82 -4.34 -6.65
N HIS A 350 -25.51 -3.70 -5.71
CA HIS A 350 -26.95 -3.48 -5.84
C HIS A 350 -27.17 -2.53 -7.01
N ALA A 351 -27.42 -3.10 -8.19
CA ALA A 351 -27.94 -2.38 -9.33
C ALA A 351 -29.33 -1.86 -8.96
N HIS A 352 -29.42 -0.60 -8.54
CA HIS A 352 -30.69 0.12 -8.57
C HIS A 352 -31.06 0.31 -10.03
N GLY A 353 -31.92 -0.56 -10.53
CA GLY A 353 -32.63 -0.35 -11.78
C GLY A 353 -33.42 0.95 -11.67
N SER A 354 -32.95 2.00 -12.32
CA SER A 354 -33.73 3.19 -12.59
C SER A 354 -34.87 2.80 -13.54
N ALA A 355 -36.00 2.39 -12.98
CA ALA A 355 -37.28 2.42 -13.65
C ALA A 355 -37.70 3.89 -13.81
N ALA A 356 -37.10 4.58 -14.79
CA ALA A 356 -37.65 5.82 -15.31
C ALA A 356 -38.85 5.45 -16.19
N GLY A 357 -40.03 5.43 -15.58
CA GLY A 357 -41.28 5.40 -16.32
C GLY A 357 -41.44 6.70 -17.09
N ASP A 358 -41.38 6.57 -18.42
CA ASP A 358 -41.82 7.57 -19.38
C ASP A 358 -43.28 7.95 -19.07
N GLY A 359 -43.48 9.20 -18.69
CA GLY A 359 -44.78 9.80 -18.43
C GLY A 359 -44.78 11.22 -18.99
N HIS A 360 -44.77 11.33 -20.31
CA HIS A 360 -44.99 12.58 -21.02
C HIS A 360 -46.25 13.29 -20.51
N HIS A 361 -46.12 14.51 -20.01
CA HIS A 361 -47.22 15.46 -20.04
C HIS A 361 -46.73 16.85 -20.44
N HIS A 362 -47.34 17.33 -21.52
CA HIS A 362 -47.00 18.55 -22.24
C HIS A 362 -47.24 19.83 -21.43
N ASP A 363 -46.27 20.73 -21.60
CA ASP A 363 -46.29 22.15 -21.31
C ASP A 363 -47.25 22.90 -22.25
N HIS A 364 -48.12 23.74 -21.68
CA HIS A 364 -48.65 24.93 -22.33
C HIS A 364 -48.80 26.06 -21.30
N GLY A 365 -47.84 26.98 -21.31
CA GLY A 365 -47.95 28.26 -20.65
C GLY A 365 -49.02 29.17 -21.26
N ARG A 366 -49.71 29.92 -20.40
CA ARG A 366 -50.14 31.30 -20.68
C ARG A 366 -50.16 32.11 -19.38
N ALA A 367 -49.76 33.36 -19.53
CA ALA A 367 -49.33 34.33 -18.54
C ALA A 367 -50.50 34.90 -17.68
N PRO A 368 -50.20 35.74 -16.66
CA PRO A 368 -51.06 36.10 -15.55
C PRO A 368 -51.98 37.28 -15.89
N ASP A 369 -53.11 37.39 -15.17
CA ASP A 369 -53.79 38.64 -14.81
C ASP A 369 -55.08 38.28 -14.05
N ASP A 370 -55.16 38.56 -12.75
CA ASP A 370 -56.30 39.27 -12.14
C ASP A 370 -56.02 39.60 -10.65
N PRO A 371 -56.00 40.89 -10.25
CA PRO A 371 -56.11 41.31 -8.86
C PRO A 371 -57.58 41.44 -8.45
N ASP A 372 -57.85 41.39 -7.15
CA ASP A 372 -59.12 41.72 -6.47
C ASP A 372 -60.10 40.57 -6.17
N HIS A 373 -59.96 39.95 -4.98
CA HIS A 373 -61.08 39.90 -4.03
C HIS A 373 -60.63 39.56 -2.57
N PRO A 374 -61.30 40.13 -1.55
CA PRO A 374 -60.86 40.15 -0.14
C PRO A 374 -61.31 38.91 0.67
N PRO A 375 -60.76 38.70 1.89
CA PRO A 375 -61.06 37.52 2.70
C PRO A 375 -62.39 37.66 3.44
N HIS A 376 -63.19 36.60 3.42
CA HIS A 376 -64.30 36.38 4.34
C HIS A 376 -64.18 34.97 4.94
N GLY A 377 -64.19 34.91 6.27
CA GLY A 377 -64.47 33.70 7.06
C GLY A 377 -63.29 33.17 7.84
#